data_AF-Q95WK1-F1
#
_entry.id   AF-Q95WK1-F1
#
_cell.length_a   1.000
_cell.length_b   1.000
_cell.length_c   1.000
_cell.angle_alpha   90.00
_cell.angle_beta   90.00
_cell.angle_gamma   90.00
#
_symmetry.space_group_name_H-M   'P 1'
#
loop_
_entity.id
_entity.type
_entity.pdbx_description
1 polymer ?
#
loop_
_entity_poly.entity_id
_entity_poly.type
_entity_poly.pdbx_seq_one_letter_code
_entity_poly.pdbx_strand_id
1 'polypeptide(L)'
;LWWLFRDNLLPSATKFIGYARSKMTVAELKEKCRQYMKVKDDQQEKFDEFWSLNFYVAGNYDARRDFELLNQEISKFEVGRVANRLFYLALPPSVFESVTVHIRNTCMGEKGWNRIIVEKPFGRDAATSNALSTHLAKLYSEEQLYRIDHYLG
;
A
#
# COMPACT_ATOMS: atom_id res chain seq x y z
N LEU A 1 0.52 11.04 0.75
CA LEU A 1 0.73 10.76 -0.69
C LEU A 1 0.40 11.97 -1.57
N TRP A 2 -0.81 12.55 -1.48
CA TRP A 2 -1.16 13.78 -2.20
C TRP A 2 -0.12 14.90 -2.08
N TRP A 3 0.30 15.27 -0.87
CA TRP A 3 1.27 16.34 -0.69
C TRP A 3 2.63 16.02 -1.30
N LEU A 4 3.11 14.78 -1.18
CA LEU A 4 4.34 14.34 -1.86
C LEU A 4 4.22 14.42 -3.38
N PHE A 5 3.06 14.05 -3.94
CA PHE A 5 2.79 14.16 -5.37
C PHE A 5 2.74 15.64 -5.81
N ARG A 6 1.96 16.47 -5.12
CA ARG A 6 1.82 17.90 -5.35
C ARG A 6 3.18 18.61 -5.36
N ASP A 7 4.06 18.23 -4.44
CA ASP A 7 5.38 18.82 -4.24
C ASP A 7 6.47 18.14 -5.09
N ASN A 8 6.09 17.25 -6.02
CA ASN A 8 6.97 16.54 -6.95
C ASN A 8 8.07 15.70 -6.25
N LEU A 9 7.76 15.16 -5.07
CA LEU A 9 8.66 14.32 -4.27
C LEU A 9 8.50 12.82 -4.54
N LEU A 10 7.67 12.45 -5.52
CA LEU A 10 7.48 11.08 -5.96
C LEU A 10 8.05 10.90 -7.38
N PRO A 11 8.55 9.70 -7.73
CA PRO A 11 8.88 9.38 -9.11
C PRO A 11 7.70 9.64 -10.05
N SER A 12 7.94 10.22 -11.23
CA SER A 12 6.90 10.64 -12.17
C SER A 12 5.99 9.50 -12.65
N ALA A 13 6.49 8.26 -12.67
CA ALA A 13 5.73 7.07 -13.09
C ALA A 13 4.96 6.37 -11.94
N THR A 14 4.79 7.02 -10.78
CA THR A 14 4.12 6.41 -9.61
C THR A 14 2.64 6.15 -9.88
N LYS A 15 2.17 4.96 -9.49
CA LYS A 15 0.76 4.57 -9.50
C LYS A 15 0.30 4.26 -8.07
N PHE A 16 -0.94 4.58 -7.75
CA PHE A 16 -1.52 4.34 -6.43
C PHE A 16 -2.67 3.34 -6.55
N ILE A 17 -2.65 2.29 -5.74
CA ILE A 17 -3.68 1.24 -5.79
C ILE A 17 -4.23 1.07 -4.38
N GLY A 18 -5.49 1.46 -4.18
CA GLY A 18 -6.23 1.17 -2.96
C GLY A 18 -6.75 -0.26 -2.95
N TYR A 19 -6.70 -0.91 -1.79
CA TYR A 19 -7.21 -2.28 -1.61
C TYR A 19 -7.94 -2.43 -0.29
N ALA A 20 -9.24 -2.79 -0.36
CA ALA A 20 -10.02 -3.14 0.83
C ALA A 20 -11.25 -3.98 0.48
N ARG A 21 -11.92 -4.53 1.52
CA ARG A 21 -13.14 -5.34 1.36
C ARG A 21 -14.31 -4.57 0.75
N SER A 22 -14.40 -3.26 1.03
CA SER A 22 -15.48 -2.42 0.55
C SER A 22 -15.42 -2.27 -0.96
N LYS A 23 -16.52 -2.58 -1.64
CA LYS A 23 -16.67 -2.27 -3.06
C LYS A 23 -16.91 -0.77 -3.21
N MET A 24 -15.91 -0.06 -3.74
CA MET A 24 -16.01 1.36 -4.04
C MET A 24 -15.25 1.69 -5.32
N THR A 25 -15.65 2.79 -5.95
CA THR A 25 -14.99 3.38 -7.10
C THR A 25 -13.93 4.39 -6.66
N VAL A 26 -12.99 4.69 -7.56
CA VAL A 26 -12.00 5.76 -7.33
C VAL A 26 -12.68 7.12 -7.15
N ALA A 27 -13.81 7.37 -7.82
CA ALA A 27 -14.58 8.61 -7.67
C ALA A 27 -15.16 8.75 -6.25
N GLU A 28 -15.72 7.68 -5.69
CA GLU A 28 -16.21 7.68 -4.30
C GLU A 28 -15.07 7.84 -3.29
N LEU A 29 -13.92 7.21 -3.55
CA LEU A 29 -12.71 7.40 -2.74
C LEU A 29 -12.21 8.84 -2.79
N LYS A 30 -12.19 9.45 -3.99
CA LYS A 30 -11.84 10.85 -4.22
C LYS A 30 -12.65 11.80 -3.36
N GLU A 31 -13.97 11.65 -3.39
CA GLU A 31 -14.86 12.51 -2.59
C GLU A 31 -14.64 12.34 -1.09
N LYS A 32 -14.46 11.11 -0.60
CA LYS A 32 -14.14 10.85 0.82
C LYS A 32 -12.83 11.50 1.25
N CYS A 33 -11.81 11.47 0.39
CA CYS A 33 -10.49 12.01 0.68
C CYS A 33 -10.39 13.53 0.48
N ARG A 34 -11.24 14.13 -0.36
CA ARG A 34 -11.19 15.56 -0.76
C ARG A 34 -11.03 16.51 0.43
N GLN A 35 -11.81 16.29 1.49
CA GLN A 35 -11.79 17.12 2.70
C GLN A 35 -10.44 17.12 3.45
N TYR A 36 -9.67 16.02 3.39
CA TYR A 36 -8.42 15.87 4.12
C TYR A 36 -7.21 16.39 3.33
N MET A 37 -7.36 16.56 2.01
CA MET A 37 -6.25 16.89 1.10
C MET A 37 -5.91 18.38 1.10
N LYS A 38 -6.81 19.25 1.58
CA LYS A 38 -6.64 20.72 1.69
C LYS A 38 -6.13 21.33 0.36
N VAL A 39 -6.81 20.98 -0.73
CA VAL A 39 -6.49 21.42 -2.08
C VAL A 39 -6.79 22.92 -2.20
N LYS A 40 -5.83 23.68 -2.72
CA LYS A 40 -6.02 25.10 -3.05
C LYS A 40 -6.53 25.26 -4.49
N ASP A 41 -7.13 26.39 -4.81
CA ASP A 41 -7.73 26.64 -6.13
C ASP A 41 -6.72 26.51 -7.28
N ASP A 42 -5.47 26.93 -7.06
CA ASP A 42 -4.36 26.81 -8.01
C ASP A 42 -3.81 25.39 -8.17
N GLN A 43 -4.32 24.41 -7.42
CA GLN A 43 -3.85 23.02 -7.40
C GLN A 43 -4.82 22.03 -8.06
N GLN A 44 -5.92 22.52 -8.63
CA GLN A 44 -6.99 21.68 -9.16
C GLN A 44 -6.51 20.75 -10.29
N GLU A 45 -5.68 21.25 -11.22
CA GLU A 45 -5.11 20.43 -12.31
C GLU A 45 -4.25 19.28 -11.78
N LYS A 46 -3.30 19.57 -10.86
CA LYS A 46 -2.48 18.54 -10.21
C LYS A 46 -3.33 17.55 -9.41
N PHE A 47 -4.42 18.01 -8.81
CA PHE A 47 -5.32 17.17 -8.05
C PHE A 47 -6.04 16.17 -8.95
N ASP A 48 -6.51 16.63 -10.11
CA ASP A 48 -7.15 15.75 -11.10
C ASP A 48 -6.13 14.80 -11.73
N GLU A 49 -4.90 15.26 -11.99
CA GLU A 49 -3.79 14.39 -12.41
C GLU A 49 -3.50 13.30 -11.37
N PHE A 50 -3.37 13.66 -10.08
CA PHE A 50 -3.15 12.69 -9.00
C PHE A 50 -4.24 11.61 -9.01
N TRP A 51 -5.51 11.99 -9.07
CA TRP A 51 -6.61 11.03 -9.07
C TRP A 51 -6.68 10.17 -10.34
N SER A 52 -6.19 10.66 -11.48
CA SER A 52 -6.04 9.84 -12.70
C SER A 52 -5.01 8.71 -12.55
N LEU A 53 -4.11 8.82 -11.57
CA LEU A 53 -3.10 7.83 -11.24
C LEU A 53 -3.52 6.88 -10.09
N ASN A 54 -4.74 7.04 -9.57
CA ASN A 54 -5.30 6.20 -8.50
C ASN A 54 -6.24 5.13 -9.07
N PHE A 55 -6.04 3.90 -8.61
CA PHE A 55 -6.84 2.73 -8.93
C PHE A 55 -7.34 2.08 -7.65
N TYR A 56 -8.34 1.21 -7.76
CA TYR A 56 -8.91 0.55 -6.59
C TYR A 56 -9.31 -0.90 -6.92
N VAL A 57 -8.94 -1.82 -6.02
CA VAL A 57 -9.31 -3.24 -6.11
C VAL A 57 -10.05 -3.61 -4.82
N ALA A 58 -11.28 -4.12 -4.97
CA ALA A 58 -12.01 -4.66 -3.84
C ALA A 58 -11.67 -6.14 -3.61
N GLY A 59 -11.36 -6.55 -2.38
CA GLY A 59 -10.98 -7.92 -2.07
C GLY A 59 -10.84 -8.22 -0.57
N ASN A 60 -10.87 -9.51 -0.21
CA ASN A 60 -10.71 -9.99 1.15
C ASN A 60 -9.25 -10.21 1.53
N TYR A 61 -8.95 -9.98 2.81
CA TYR A 61 -7.60 -10.07 3.35
C TYR A 61 -7.09 -11.52 3.56
N ASP A 62 -7.96 -12.51 3.39
CA ASP A 62 -7.72 -13.94 3.64
C ASP A 62 -7.86 -14.83 2.39
N ALA A 63 -8.33 -14.28 1.27
CA ALA A 63 -8.55 -15.02 0.03
C ALA A 63 -7.41 -14.82 -0.97
N ARG A 64 -6.64 -15.88 -1.25
CA ARG A 64 -5.54 -15.87 -2.24
C ARG A 64 -5.96 -15.28 -3.60
N ARG A 65 -7.15 -15.68 -4.09
CA ARG A 65 -7.70 -15.21 -5.37
C ARG A 65 -7.82 -13.69 -5.43
N ASP A 66 -8.16 -13.03 -4.33
CA ASP A 66 -8.33 -11.58 -4.29
C ASP A 66 -6.98 -10.86 -4.38
N PHE A 67 -5.90 -11.48 -3.88
CA PHE A 67 -4.54 -10.98 -4.08
C PHE A 67 -3.98 -11.28 -5.47
N GLU A 68 -4.42 -12.36 -6.12
CA GLU A 68 -4.12 -12.59 -7.54
C GLU A 68 -4.74 -11.50 -8.43
N LEU A 69 -5.97 -11.06 -8.13
CA LEU A 69 -6.61 -9.92 -8.79
C LEU A 69 -5.87 -8.60 -8.52
N LEU A 70 -5.42 -8.38 -7.28
CA LEU A 70 -4.58 -7.22 -6.95
C LEU A 70 -3.26 -7.25 -7.73
N ASN A 71 -2.59 -8.40 -7.80
CA ASN A 71 -1.35 -8.54 -8.57
C ASN A 71 -1.57 -8.30 -10.07
N GLN A 72 -2.69 -8.76 -10.63
CA GLN A 72 -3.05 -8.48 -12.01
C GLN A 72 -3.22 -6.98 -12.25
N GLU A 73 -3.88 -6.26 -11.35
CA GLU A 73 -4.02 -4.80 -11.46
C GLU A 73 -2.66 -4.09 -11.39
N ILE A 74 -1.80 -4.45 -10.44
CA ILE A 74 -0.44 -3.90 -10.32
C ILE A 74 0.35 -4.13 -11.61
N SER A 75 0.34 -5.37 -12.12
CA SER A 75 1.18 -5.79 -13.24
C SER A 75 0.87 -5.08 -14.56
N LYS A 76 -0.36 -4.55 -14.74
CA LYS A 76 -0.74 -3.73 -15.91
C LYS A 76 0.19 -2.52 -16.10
N PHE A 77 0.75 -2.00 -15.02
CA PHE A 77 1.57 -0.79 -15.06
C PHE A 77 3.08 -1.07 -15.14
N GLU A 78 3.48 -2.34 -15.15
CA GLU A 78 4.89 -2.76 -15.05
C GLU A 78 5.44 -3.34 -16.36
N VAL A 79 4.60 -3.47 -17.39
CA VAL A 79 5.00 -4.02 -18.69
C VAL A 79 6.13 -3.17 -19.30
N GLY A 80 7.23 -3.85 -19.64
CA GLY A 80 8.40 -3.24 -20.27
C GLY A 80 9.27 -2.36 -19.37
N ARG A 81 9.05 -2.35 -18.05
CA ARG A 81 9.84 -1.53 -17.10
C ARG A 81 10.24 -2.30 -15.86
N VAL A 82 11.26 -1.81 -15.15
CA VAL A 82 11.53 -2.22 -13.77
C VAL A 82 10.62 -1.37 -12.88
N ALA A 83 9.77 -2.02 -12.11
CA ALA A 83 8.85 -1.37 -11.18
C ALA A 83 9.21 -1.75 -9.75
N ASN A 84 9.08 -0.80 -8.84
CA ASN A 84 9.24 -1.04 -7.41
C ASN A 84 7.86 -1.09 -6.76
N ARG A 85 7.65 -2.01 -5.82
CA ARG A 85 6.37 -2.15 -5.12
C ARG A 85 6.51 -1.77 -3.65
N LEU A 86 5.64 -0.88 -3.19
CA LEU A 86 5.56 -0.44 -1.79
C LEU A 86 4.16 -0.70 -1.25
N PHE A 87 4.05 -1.61 -0.29
CA PHE A 87 2.78 -2.01 0.31
C PHE A 87 2.62 -1.32 1.67
N TYR A 88 1.62 -0.43 1.81
CA TYR A 88 1.31 0.22 3.07
C TYR A 88 0.17 -0.51 3.78
N LEU A 89 0.46 -1.19 4.90
CA LEU A 89 -0.52 -1.96 5.65
C LEU A 89 -1.23 -1.09 6.69
N ALA A 90 -2.13 -0.23 6.21
CA ALA A 90 -3.06 0.55 7.05
C ALA A 90 -4.24 -0.34 7.52
N LEU A 91 -3.92 -1.45 8.17
CA LEU A 91 -4.87 -2.52 8.53
C LEU A 91 -4.80 -2.84 10.03
N PRO A 92 -5.89 -3.37 10.62
CA PRO A 92 -5.85 -3.82 12.00
C PRO A 92 -4.91 -5.03 12.17
N PRO A 93 -4.31 -5.23 13.36
CA PRO A 93 -3.37 -6.33 13.60
C PRO A 93 -3.92 -7.73 13.32
N SER A 94 -5.25 -7.93 13.48
CA SER A 94 -5.90 -9.23 13.29
C SER A 94 -5.79 -9.80 11.89
N VAL A 95 -5.50 -8.98 10.87
CA VAL A 95 -5.36 -9.43 9.48
C VAL A 95 -3.92 -9.40 8.97
N PHE A 96 -2.96 -8.91 9.75
CA PHE A 96 -1.58 -8.72 9.28
C PHE A 96 -0.91 -10.01 8.83
N GLU A 97 -1.03 -11.09 9.61
CA GLU A 97 -0.38 -12.36 9.26
C GLU A 97 -0.88 -12.89 7.92
N SER A 98 -2.20 -12.91 7.74
CA SER A 98 -2.82 -13.35 6.49
C SER A 98 -2.38 -12.49 5.29
N VAL A 99 -2.46 -11.17 5.43
CA VAL A 99 -2.15 -10.23 4.34
C VAL A 99 -0.69 -10.33 3.93
N THR A 100 0.23 -10.42 4.90
CA THR A 100 1.67 -10.52 4.62
C THR A 100 2.03 -11.83 3.92
N VAL A 101 1.42 -12.95 4.31
CA VAL A 101 1.60 -14.23 3.60
C VAL A 101 1.10 -14.12 2.17
N HIS A 102 -0.09 -13.57 1.95
CA HIS A 102 -0.66 -13.46 0.61
C HIS A 102 0.13 -12.50 -0.28
N ILE A 103 0.54 -11.33 0.22
CA ILE A 103 1.43 -10.42 -0.52
C ILE A 103 2.71 -11.15 -0.91
N ARG A 104 3.36 -11.84 0.03
CA ARG A 104 4.61 -12.55 -0.24
C ARG A 104 4.47 -13.60 -1.34
N ASN A 105 3.36 -14.32 -1.34
CA ASN A 105 3.12 -15.45 -2.24
C ASN A 105 2.57 -15.05 -3.61
N THR A 106 1.97 -13.87 -3.74
CA THR A 106 1.21 -13.52 -4.97
C THR A 106 1.51 -12.14 -5.54
N CYS A 107 1.91 -11.17 -4.73
CA CYS A 107 2.04 -9.77 -5.13
C CYS A 107 3.48 -9.26 -5.13
N MET A 108 4.50 -10.10 -4.94
CA MET A 108 5.88 -9.63 -5.03
C MET A 108 6.27 -9.40 -6.49
N GLY A 109 6.84 -8.24 -6.79
CA GLY A 109 7.40 -7.95 -8.11
C GLY A 109 8.69 -8.75 -8.32
N GLU A 110 8.86 -9.26 -9.54
CA GLU A 110 10.05 -10.04 -9.93
C GLU A 110 11.28 -9.16 -10.21
N LYS A 111 11.03 -7.88 -10.54
CA LYS A 111 12.06 -6.88 -10.82
C LYS A 111 11.92 -5.74 -9.81
N GLY A 112 13.01 -5.01 -9.59
CA GLY A 112 13.03 -3.91 -8.64
C GLY A 112 12.95 -4.39 -7.19
N TRP A 113 12.73 -3.45 -6.26
CA TRP A 113 12.57 -3.78 -4.85
C TRP A 113 11.09 -3.91 -4.46
N ASN A 114 10.86 -4.69 -3.40
CA ASN A 114 9.57 -4.83 -2.74
C ASN A 114 9.72 -4.39 -1.28
N ARG A 115 8.86 -3.49 -0.80
CA ARG A 115 8.90 -3.00 0.59
C ARG A 115 7.52 -3.02 1.21
N ILE A 116 7.47 -3.37 2.49
CA ILE A 116 6.25 -3.46 3.29
C ILE A 116 6.36 -2.46 4.43
N ILE A 117 5.41 -1.53 4.49
CA ILE A 117 5.24 -0.59 5.60
C ILE A 117 4.19 -1.16 6.54
N VAL A 118 4.55 -1.31 7.81
CA VAL A 118 3.68 -1.85 8.87
C VAL A 118 3.51 -0.80 9.96
N GLU A 119 2.26 -0.56 10.35
CA GLU A 119 1.87 0.36 11.41
C GLU A 119 1.75 -0.34 12.77
N LYS A 120 1.89 0.45 13.84
CA LYS A 120 1.62 -0.01 15.20
C LYS A 120 0.13 -0.38 15.40
N PRO A 121 -0.19 -1.30 16.32
CA PRO A 121 0.68 -1.93 17.31
C PRO A 121 1.45 -3.15 16.80
N PHE A 122 2.73 -3.25 17.17
CA PHE A 122 3.61 -4.40 16.86
C PHE A 122 3.52 -5.49 17.94
N GLY A 123 2.30 -5.88 18.32
CA GLY A 123 2.03 -6.68 19.51
C GLY A 123 1.62 -5.84 20.72
N ARG A 124 1.20 -6.51 21.80
CA ARG A 124 0.74 -5.88 23.06
C ARG A 124 1.72 -6.10 24.22
N ASP A 125 2.62 -7.06 24.06
CA ASP A 125 3.64 -7.45 25.02
C ASP A 125 4.87 -8.01 24.26
N ALA A 126 5.92 -8.34 24.99
CA ALA A 126 7.15 -8.88 24.41
C ALA A 126 6.92 -10.18 23.62
N ALA A 127 6.02 -11.06 24.09
CA ALA A 127 5.77 -12.34 23.46
C ALA A 127 5.06 -12.19 22.12
N THR A 128 3.99 -11.39 22.08
CA THR A 128 3.22 -11.10 20.86
C THR A 128 4.02 -10.26 19.87
N SER A 129 4.89 -9.37 20.34
CA SER A 129 5.81 -8.63 19.47
C SER A 129 6.87 -9.52 18.84
N ASN A 130 7.45 -10.44 19.62
CA ASN A 130 8.40 -11.42 19.11
C ASN A 130 7.75 -12.39 18.11
N ALA A 131 6.49 -12.80 18.35
CA ALA A 131 5.73 -13.63 17.42
C ALA A 131 5.53 -12.93 16.07
N LEU A 132 5.09 -11.67 16.08
CA LEU A 132 4.92 -10.88 14.85
C LEU A 132 6.26 -10.68 14.11
N SER A 133 7.32 -10.34 14.84
CA SER A 133 8.67 -10.19 14.26
C SER A 133 9.16 -11.48 13.62
N THR A 134 9.00 -12.61 14.31
CA THR A 134 9.36 -13.94 13.81
C THR A 134 8.56 -14.32 12.57
N HIS A 135 7.27 -13.99 12.54
CA HIS A 135 6.42 -14.20 11.36
C HIS A 135 6.90 -13.41 10.16
N LEU A 136 7.12 -12.10 10.33
CA LEU A 136 7.58 -11.22 9.24
C LEU A 136 8.96 -11.61 8.72
N ALA A 137 9.89 -11.98 9.61
CA ALA A 137 11.26 -12.38 9.25
C ALA A 137 11.30 -13.68 8.42
N LYS A 138 10.29 -14.56 8.53
CA LYS A 138 10.15 -15.74 7.67
C LYS A 138 9.72 -15.39 6.24
N LEU A 139 9.09 -14.24 6.04
CA LEU A 139 8.50 -13.83 4.77
C LEU A 139 9.38 -12.81 4.04
N TYR A 140 9.98 -11.88 4.76
CA TYR A 140 10.69 -10.71 4.21
C TYR A 140 12.06 -10.54 4.85
N SER A 141 13.02 -9.99 4.10
CA SER A 141 14.27 -9.51 4.68
C SER A 141 14.05 -8.18 5.40
N GLU A 142 14.92 -7.85 6.37
CA GLU A 142 14.77 -6.62 7.17
C GLU A 142 14.83 -5.34 6.32
N GLU A 143 15.59 -5.33 5.23
CA GLU A 143 15.65 -4.21 4.26
C GLU A 143 14.31 -3.96 3.51
N GLN A 144 13.41 -4.93 3.52
CA GLN A 144 12.06 -4.83 2.95
C GLN A 144 11.04 -4.33 3.98
N LEU A 145 11.34 -4.38 5.28
CA LEU A 145 10.39 -4.08 6.35
C LEU A 145 10.59 -2.68 6.91
N TYR A 146 9.53 -1.87 6.87
CA TYR A 146 9.51 -0.51 7.38
C TYR A 146 8.44 -0.43 8.48
N ARG A 147 8.87 -0.50 9.74
CA ARG A 147 7.99 -0.43 10.91
C ARG A 147 7.85 1.04 11.29
N ILE A 148 6.65 1.60 11.17
CA ILE A 148 6.41 3.02 11.41
C ILE A 148 6.21 3.29 12.91
N ASP A 149 7.00 4.25 13.39
CA ASP A 149 6.67 5.04 14.55
C ASP A 149 6.66 6.50 14.12
N HIS A 150 5.48 7.13 14.09
CA HIS A 150 5.29 8.49 13.61
C HIS A 150 6.02 9.57 14.44
N TYR A 151 6.58 9.19 15.60
CA TYR A 151 7.47 10.09 16.36
C TYR A 151 8.86 10.21 15.73
N LEU A 152 9.22 9.33 14.79
CA LEU A 152 10.54 9.30 14.14
C LEU A 152 10.58 10.10 12.82
N GLY A 153 9.47 10.71 12.40
CA GLY A 153 9.34 11.54 11.19
C GLY A 153 8.25 11.07 10.25
#